data_AF-A0A832DCV4-F1
#
_entry.id   AF-A0A832DCV4-F1
#
_cell.length_a   1.000
_cell.length_b   1.000
_cell.length_c   1.000
_cell.angle_alpha   90.00
_cell.angle_beta   90.00
_cell.angle_gamma   90.00
#
_symmetry.space_group_name_H-M   'P 1'
#
loop_
_entity.id
_entity.type
_entity.pdbx_description
1 polymer ?
#
loop_
_entity_poly.entity_id
_entity_poly.type
_entity_poly.pdbx_seq_one_letter_code
_entity_poly.pdbx_strand_id
1 'polypeptide(L)'
;MRKKRLIIPVVLFILALALRLYRLSDIPPGLYIDEASIGYNAYTILENGCDEYGEKYPFLFRSFNDYKLPVYIYATSFSIFLFGKNEFAVRFPSAFSSALTIPIFFLFLNNLFKKKTIPLVSSFVLTVCPWHLQFGRGGFEVTLGLFFFTAGCLFASLFYKKNNLFFFFTGLLFYILSAYTYHIFRFLGSVACGFVFIVFFSKLGIKKSFMAVFFLILLLFPLVLASSSKTGITRFLQTSAFDKDKIIQYPVIFWKNYLSYFSFPFIFTKGDGIGRHQIIGFGPMLRLQMPLLLLGLYAFWKNKHKKWEFIIFLLLSPVVASLAKPSPHSLRSLPMVLSISVFIAFGMVFLIKKSKIFSAVLISVFFTLDFLFYLHYYFLHYPKTSLMDWGGGYKQLVEKTGKYADKYSIIAVSDKLQYAYIYFLFYNNKLKIITTNESWNKKGSYDNQPILYISTYIDKNTTKPSSKLIETVYLPNLNQDGFAQLWEI
;
A
#
# COMPACT_ATOMS: atom_id res chain seq x y z
N MET A 1 -30.37 14.96 -18.89
CA MET A 1 -30.12 14.30 -17.58
C MET A 1 -28.99 13.25 -17.56
N ARG A 2 -28.64 12.55 -18.65
CA ARG A 2 -27.48 11.60 -18.68
C ARG A 2 -26.10 12.29 -18.52
N LYS A 3 -25.86 13.43 -19.18
CA LYS A 3 -24.57 14.16 -19.11
C LYS A 3 -24.21 14.65 -17.69
N LYS A 4 -25.16 15.25 -16.95
CA LYS A 4 -24.96 15.68 -15.54
C LYS A 4 -24.58 14.53 -14.58
N ARG A 5 -24.86 13.27 -14.94
CA ARG A 5 -24.60 12.09 -14.08
C ARG A 5 -23.17 11.55 -14.16
N LEU A 6 -22.43 11.88 -15.22
CA LEU A 6 -21.00 11.52 -15.36
C LEU A 6 -20.06 12.58 -14.81
N ILE A 7 -20.55 13.81 -14.60
CA ILE A 7 -19.73 14.92 -14.08
C ILE A 7 -19.29 14.63 -12.64
N ILE A 8 -20.15 14.09 -11.80
CA ILE A 8 -19.84 13.95 -10.36
C ILE A 8 -18.70 12.95 -10.08
N PRO A 9 -18.69 11.73 -10.66
CA PRO A 9 -17.54 10.83 -10.50
C PRO A 9 -16.24 11.43 -11.03
N VAL A 10 -16.31 12.25 -12.08
CA VAL A 10 -15.14 12.98 -12.62
C VAL A 10 -14.65 14.03 -11.64
N VAL A 11 -15.55 14.82 -11.03
CA VAL A 11 -15.19 15.79 -9.98
C VAL A 11 -14.55 15.09 -8.77
N LEU A 12 -15.13 13.97 -8.31
CA LEU A 12 -14.55 13.19 -7.21
C LEU A 12 -13.18 12.59 -7.58
N PHE A 13 -13.01 12.16 -8.83
CA PHE A 13 -11.72 11.68 -9.34
C PHE A 13 -10.67 12.79 -9.37
N ILE A 14 -11.02 13.99 -9.86
CA ILE A 14 -10.12 15.15 -9.87
C ILE A 14 -9.74 15.54 -8.44
N LEU A 15 -10.70 15.57 -7.51
CA LEU A 15 -10.42 15.80 -6.09
C LEU A 15 -9.50 14.71 -5.52
N ALA A 16 -9.76 13.45 -5.81
CA ALA A 16 -8.94 12.33 -5.36
C ALA A 16 -7.49 12.41 -5.89
N LEU A 17 -7.32 12.81 -7.16
CA LEU A 17 -6.02 13.07 -7.77
C LEU A 17 -5.32 14.25 -7.10
N ALA A 18 -5.99 15.39 -6.91
CA ALA A 18 -5.41 16.56 -6.27
C ALA A 18 -4.88 16.22 -4.86
N LEU A 19 -5.67 15.51 -4.06
CA LEU A 19 -5.28 15.10 -2.71
C LEU A 19 -4.10 14.12 -2.68
N ARG A 20 -3.91 13.31 -3.73
CA ARG A 20 -2.85 12.28 -3.79
C ARG A 20 -1.58 12.80 -4.47
N LEU A 21 -1.70 13.60 -5.52
CA LEU A 21 -0.56 14.09 -6.30
C LEU A 21 0.09 15.33 -5.71
N TYR A 22 -0.63 16.12 -4.91
CA TYR A 22 -0.06 17.32 -4.28
C TYR A 22 1.18 16.96 -3.44
N ARG A 23 2.35 17.48 -3.81
CA ARG A 23 3.65 17.20 -3.16
C ARG A 23 3.96 15.71 -2.98
N LEU A 24 3.61 14.87 -3.97
CA LEU A 24 3.82 13.42 -3.87
C LEU A 24 5.31 13.01 -3.76
N SER A 25 6.22 13.79 -4.36
CA SER A 25 7.67 13.58 -4.23
C SER A 25 8.19 13.87 -2.82
N ASP A 26 7.60 14.85 -2.13
CA ASP A 26 8.11 15.36 -0.85
C ASP A 26 7.45 14.67 0.35
N ILE A 27 6.17 14.30 0.20
CA ILE A 27 5.33 13.81 1.30
C ILE A 27 4.66 12.51 0.85
N PRO A 28 5.02 11.36 1.44
CA PRO A 28 5.93 11.19 2.59
C PRO A 28 7.44 11.45 2.29
N PRO A 29 8.29 11.68 3.31
CA PRO A 29 9.68 12.13 3.11
C PRO A 29 10.62 10.98 2.71
N GLY A 30 11.33 11.09 1.59
CA GLY A 30 12.24 10.04 1.12
C GLY A 30 11.50 8.87 0.47
N LEU A 31 12.07 7.67 0.52
CA LEU A 31 11.45 6.43 0.07
C LEU A 31 11.57 5.39 1.17
N TYR A 32 10.49 4.70 1.52
CA TYR A 32 10.67 3.55 2.40
C TYR A 32 11.42 2.44 1.65
N ILE A 33 11.98 1.50 2.40
CA ILE A 33 12.86 0.47 1.86
C ILE A 33 12.28 -0.29 0.66
N ASP A 34 11.01 -0.72 0.72
CA ASP A 34 10.43 -1.45 -0.41
C ASP A 34 10.14 -0.56 -1.60
N GLU A 35 9.82 0.71 -1.35
CA GLU A 35 9.65 1.75 -2.38
C GLU A 35 10.93 1.92 -3.18
N ALA A 36 12.08 2.04 -2.51
CA ALA A 36 13.39 2.14 -3.16
C ALA A 36 13.73 0.87 -3.95
N SER A 37 13.44 -0.31 -3.39
CA SER A 37 13.62 -1.59 -4.08
C SER A 37 12.72 -1.74 -5.31
N ILE A 38 11.43 -1.38 -5.19
CA ILE A 38 10.49 -1.37 -6.31
C ILE A 38 10.99 -0.41 -7.40
N GLY A 39 11.38 0.80 -7.01
CA GLY A 39 11.88 1.82 -7.93
C GLY A 39 13.15 1.38 -8.67
N TYR A 40 14.10 0.74 -7.97
CA TYR A 40 15.33 0.28 -8.59
C TYR A 40 15.08 -0.89 -9.56
N ASN A 41 14.31 -1.90 -9.16
CA ASN A 41 13.95 -3.01 -10.04
C ASN A 41 13.12 -2.54 -11.24
N ALA A 42 12.21 -1.59 -11.05
CA ALA A 42 11.45 -0.99 -12.14
C ALA A 42 12.35 -0.26 -13.15
N TYR A 43 13.40 0.41 -12.66
CA TYR A 43 14.41 1.06 -13.49
C TYR A 43 15.27 0.04 -14.25
N THR A 44 15.80 -1.00 -13.61
CA THR A 44 16.63 -2.00 -14.30
C THR A 44 15.84 -2.78 -15.34
N ILE A 45 14.56 -3.06 -15.08
CA ILE A 45 13.66 -3.67 -16.07
C ILE A 45 13.49 -2.78 -17.29
N LEU A 46 13.36 -1.47 -17.09
CA LEU A 46 13.20 -0.52 -18.19
C LEU A 46 14.47 -0.43 -19.05
N GLU A 47 15.65 -0.36 -18.41
CA GLU A 47 16.93 -0.18 -19.10
C GLU A 47 17.45 -1.48 -19.73
N ASN A 48 17.36 -2.59 -19.00
CA ASN A 48 18.10 -3.82 -19.32
C ASN A 48 17.18 -5.04 -19.54
N GLY A 49 15.88 -4.92 -19.27
CA GLY A 49 14.94 -6.04 -19.31
C GLY A 49 15.15 -7.08 -18.19
N CYS A 50 15.93 -6.74 -17.15
CA CYS A 50 16.21 -7.62 -16.01
C CYS A 50 16.06 -6.92 -14.65
N ASP A 51 15.84 -7.71 -13.60
CA ASP A 51 15.77 -7.23 -12.23
C ASP A 51 17.16 -6.95 -11.62
N GLU A 52 17.21 -6.58 -10.34
CA GLU A 52 18.46 -6.28 -9.63
C GLU A 52 19.44 -7.46 -9.56
N TYR A 53 18.97 -8.69 -9.82
CA TYR A 53 19.75 -9.92 -9.79
C TYR A 53 20.04 -10.47 -11.20
N GLY A 54 19.64 -9.75 -12.25
CA GLY A 54 19.88 -10.15 -13.64
C GLY A 54 18.84 -11.12 -14.20
N GLU A 55 17.74 -11.40 -13.49
CA GLU A 55 16.66 -12.25 -13.99
C GLU A 55 15.80 -11.50 -15.01
N LYS A 56 15.60 -12.06 -16.20
CA LYS A 56 14.86 -11.41 -17.29
C LYS A 56 13.36 -11.50 -17.05
N TYR A 57 12.67 -10.34 -17.06
CA TYR A 57 11.22 -10.21 -16.89
C TYR A 57 10.62 -11.17 -15.84
N PRO A 58 11.10 -11.10 -14.59
CA PRO A 58 10.74 -12.10 -13.60
C PRO A 58 9.25 -12.02 -13.27
N PHE A 59 8.70 -13.18 -12.97
CA PHE A 59 7.33 -13.31 -12.53
C PHE A 59 7.16 -12.99 -11.04
N LEU A 60 8.23 -13.16 -10.27
CA LEU A 60 8.36 -12.72 -8.89
C LEU A 60 9.70 -12.03 -8.75
N PHE A 61 9.70 -10.83 -8.21
CA PHE A 61 10.93 -10.07 -8.03
C PHE A 61 11.54 -10.44 -6.69
N ARG A 62 12.76 -10.97 -6.71
CA ARG A 62 13.51 -11.14 -5.47
C ARG A 62 13.76 -9.76 -4.86
N SER A 63 13.60 -9.65 -3.54
CA SER A 63 13.78 -8.40 -2.80
C SER A 63 14.23 -8.72 -1.39
N PHE A 64 15.51 -8.45 -1.09
CA PHE A 64 16.10 -8.81 0.21
C PHE A 64 15.92 -10.31 0.51
N ASN A 65 15.18 -10.64 1.57
CA ASN A 65 14.83 -12.01 1.98
C ASN A 65 13.37 -12.38 1.64
N ASP A 66 12.76 -11.68 0.68
CA ASP A 66 11.37 -11.88 0.25
C ASP A 66 11.24 -11.86 -1.28
N TYR A 67 10.04 -12.15 -1.79
CA TYR A 67 9.68 -12.03 -3.19
C TYR A 67 8.45 -11.15 -3.36
N LYS A 68 8.61 -10.08 -4.13
CA LYS A 68 7.55 -9.13 -4.48
C LYS A 68 6.79 -9.59 -5.70
N LEU A 69 5.52 -9.20 -5.72
CA LEU A 69 4.60 -9.46 -6.82
C LEU A 69 4.87 -8.51 -8.00
N PRO A 70 4.67 -8.98 -9.24
CA PRO A 70 5.24 -8.31 -10.41
C PRO A 70 4.51 -7.04 -10.82
N VAL A 71 3.18 -7.00 -10.64
CA VAL A 71 2.33 -6.01 -11.33
C VAL A 71 2.66 -4.58 -10.95
N TYR A 72 2.96 -4.32 -9.68
CA TYR A 72 3.29 -2.97 -9.24
C TYR A 72 4.67 -2.52 -9.73
N ILE A 73 5.66 -3.42 -9.83
CA ILE A 73 7.00 -3.10 -10.34
C ILE A 73 6.92 -2.78 -11.84
N TYR A 74 6.18 -3.56 -12.62
CA TYR A 74 5.96 -3.24 -14.04
C TYR A 74 5.19 -1.94 -14.25
N ALA A 75 4.16 -1.66 -13.43
CA ALA A 75 3.47 -0.37 -13.46
C ALA A 75 4.41 0.79 -13.11
N THR A 76 5.31 0.58 -12.16
CA THR A 76 6.34 1.56 -11.77
C THR A 76 7.38 1.74 -12.88
N SER A 77 7.74 0.69 -13.62
CA SER A 77 8.67 0.76 -14.76
C SER A 77 8.12 1.69 -15.85
N PHE A 78 6.83 1.53 -16.18
CA PHE A 78 6.14 2.46 -17.08
C PHE A 78 6.06 3.88 -16.51
N SER A 79 5.88 4.04 -15.20
CA SER A 79 5.88 5.36 -14.57
C SER A 79 7.27 6.03 -14.61
N ILE A 80 8.35 5.27 -14.42
CA ILE A 80 9.74 5.76 -14.53
C ILE A 80 10.05 6.18 -15.97
N PHE A 81 9.55 5.44 -16.96
CA PHE A 81 9.66 5.85 -18.36
C PHE A 81 9.04 7.24 -18.62
N LEU A 82 7.91 7.55 -17.98
CA LEU A 82 7.22 8.83 -18.17
C LEU A 82 7.81 9.99 -17.37
N PHE A 83 8.21 9.75 -16.12
CA PHE A 83 8.54 10.81 -15.16
C PHE A 83 10.00 10.80 -14.70
N GLY A 84 10.81 9.84 -15.17
CA GLY A 84 12.18 9.62 -14.72
C GLY A 84 12.27 8.87 -13.39
N LYS A 85 13.50 8.43 -13.05
CA LYS A 85 13.78 7.72 -11.79
C LYS A 85 13.78 8.70 -10.61
N ASN A 86 12.63 8.86 -9.96
CA ASN A 86 12.45 9.70 -8.77
C ASN A 86 11.27 9.20 -7.91
N GLU A 87 11.06 9.84 -6.76
CA GLU A 87 10.04 9.45 -5.78
C GLU A 87 8.61 9.58 -6.33
N PHE A 88 8.35 10.59 -7.16
CA PHE A 88 7.06 10.76 -7.82
C PHE A 88 6.73 9.54 -8.68
N ALA A 89 7.67 9.10 -9.52
CA ALA A 89 7.46 7.97 -10.42
C ALA A 89 7.20 6.65 -9.67
N VAL A 90 7.86 6.43 -8.53
CA VAL A 90 7.66 5.23 -7.70
C VAL A 90 6.26 5.20 -7.07
N ARG A 91 5.74 6.38 -6.70
CA ARG A 91 4.45 6.52 -6.00
C ARG A 91 3.26 6.72 -6.93
N PHE A 92 3.49 7.21 -8.15
CA PHE A 92 2.44 7.55 -9.09
C PHE A 92 1.48 6.39 -9.39
N PRO A 93 1.91 5.13 -9.59
CA PRO A 93 0.99 4.01 -9.80
C PRO A 93 -0.01 3.83 -8.65
N SER A 94 0.44 3.96 -7.40
CA SER A 94 -0.44 3.90 -6.22
C SER A 94 -1.39 5.10 -6.14
N ALA A 95 -0.87 6.31 -6.36
CA ALA A 95 -1.65 7.55 -6.34
C ALA A 95 -2.74 7.55 -7.42
N PHE A 96 -2.39 7.13 -8.62
CA PHE A 96 -3.30 7.08 -9.74
C PHE A 96 -4.34 5.95 -9.59
N SER A 97 -3.93 4.75 -9.20
CA SER A 97 -4.87 3.62 -9.04
C SER A 97 -5.83 3.81 -7.87
N SER A 98 -5.39 4.36 -6.74
CA SER A 98 -6.28 4.72 -5.64
C SER A 98 -7.24 5.86 -6.02
N ALA A 99 -6.82 6.85 -6.81
CA ALA A 99 -7.75 7.84 -7.36
C ALA A 99 -8.77 7.19 -8.33
N LEU A 100 -8.32 6.32 -9.23
CA LEU A 100 -9.19 5.58 -10.17
C LEU A 100 -10.17 4.63 -9.47
N THR A 101 -9.84 4.15 -8.29
CA THR A 101 -10.75 3.32 -7.48
C THR A 101 -12.04 4.08 -7.17
N ILE A 102 -12.01 5.41 -7.02
CA ILE A 102 -13.18 6.24 -6.69
C ILE A 102 -14.29 6.17 -7.75
N PRO A 103 -14.05 6.49 -9.05
CA PRO A 103 -15.08 6.37 -10.08
C PRO A 103 -15.48 4.92 -10.34
N ILE A 104 -14.56 3.96 -10.26
CA ILE A 104 -14.89 2.53 -10.43
C ILE A 104 -15.83 2.04 -9.32
N PHE A 105 -15.54 2.42 -8.07
CA PHE A 105 -16.39 2.14 -6.92
C PHE A 105 -17.77 2.78 -7.08
N PHE A 106 -17.83 4.04 -7.52
CA PHE A 106 -19.11 4.69 -7.82
C PHE A 106 -19.92 3.89 -8.84
N LEU A 107 -19.30 3.50 -9.96
CA LEU A 107 -19.97 2.75 -11.03
C LEU A 107 -20.46 1.37 -10.54
N PHE A 108 -19.65 0.69 -9.73
CA PHE A 108 -20.02 -0.59 -9.12
C PHE A 108 -21.26 -0.42 -8.22
N LEU A 109 -21.23 0.52 -7.28
CA LEU A 109 -22.36 0.80 -6.40
C LEU A 109 -23.59 1.27 -7.18
N ASN A 110 -23.39 2.07 -8.23
CA ASN A 110 -24.44 2.56 -9.11
C ASN A 110 -25.17 1.41 -9.83
N ASN A 111 -24.49 0.26 -10.02
CA ASN A 111 -25.13 -0.94 -10.52
C ASN A 111 -25.95 -1.67 -9.47
N LEU A 112 -25.53 -1.66 -8.21
CA LEU A 112 -26.21 -2.38 -7.14
C LEU A 112 -27.39 -1.63 -6.52
N PHE A 113 -27.29 -0.32 -6.42
CA PHE A 113 -28.28 0.51 -5.73
C PHE A 113 -29.19 1.28 -6.71
N LYS A 114 -30.50 1.20 -6.45
CA LYS A 114 -31.53 1.98 -7.17
C LYS A 114 -31.34 3.48 -6.93
N LYS A 115 -31.22 3.89 -5.65
CA LYS A 115 -30.99 5.27 -5.24
C LYS A 115 -29.51 5.64 -5.42
N LYS A 116 -29.25 6.76 -6.11
CA LYS A 116 -27.90 7.21 -6.46
C LYS A 116 -27.16 7.94 -5.34
N THR A 117 -27.87 8.29 -4.28
CA THR A 117 -27.29 8.91 -3.09
C THR A 117 -26.28 8.01 -2.40
N ILE A 118 -26.56 6.71 -2.26
CA ILE A 118 -25.62 5.77 -1.61
C ILE A 118 -24.32 5.65 -2.42
N PRO A 119 -24.33 5.32 -3.74
CA PRO A 119 -23.12 5.34 -4.56
C PRO A 119 -22.32 6.63 -4.45
N LEU A 120 -22.99 7.79 -4.53
CA LEU A 120 -22.35 9.08 -4.47
C LEU A 120 -21.65 9.33 -3.12
N VAL A 121 -22.39 9.15 -2.03
CA VAL A 121 -21.88 9.42 -0.68
C VAL A 121 -20.79 8.41 -0.30
N SER A 122 -20.92 7.13 -0.67
CA SER A 122 -19.87 6.13 -0.44
C SER A 122 -18.56 6.49 -1.16
N SER A 123 -18.64 6.94 -2.41
CA SER A 123 -17.45 7.37 -3.16
C SER A 123 -16.84 8.65 -2.61
N PHE A 124 -17.66 9.59 -2.12
CA PHE A 124 -17.17 10.76 -1.41
C PHE A 124 -16.43 10.36 -0.11
N VAL A 125 -17.02 9.51 0.72
CA VAL A 125 -16.38 8.99 1.95
C VAL A 125 -15.04 8.32 1.63
N LEU A 126 -14.97 7.49 0.58
CA LEU A 126 -13.73 6.86 0.15
C LEU A 126 -12.68 7.86 -0.39
N THR A 127 -13.12 8.97 -0.98
CA THR A 127 -12.24 10.03 -1.50
C THR A 127 -11.48 10.73 -0.37
N VAL A 128 -12.17 11.02 0.73
CA VAL A 128 -11.64 11.72 1.92
C VAL A 128 -11.26 10.77 3.07
N CYS A 129 -11.16 9.46 2.79
CA CYS A 129 -10.81 8.46 3.80
C CYS A 129 -9.29 8.45 4.07
N PRO A 130 -8.84 8.69 5.32
CA PRO A 130 -7.43 8.65 5.69
C PRO A 130 -6.74 7.33 5.31
N TRP A 131 -7.42 6.20 5.55
CA TRP A 131 -6.93 4.87 5.21
C TRP A 131 -6.56 4.76 3.73
N HIS A 132 -7.48 5.14 2.85
CA HIS A 132 -7.30 5.03 1.42
C HIS A 132 -6.39 6.14 0.85
N LEU A 133 -6.34 7.30 1.49
CA LEU A 133 -5.44 8.39 1.10
C LEU A 133 -3.99 8.04 1.44
N GLN A 134 -3.71 7.60 2.66
CA GLN A 134 -2.37 7.27 3.15
C GLN A 134 -1.69 6.24 2.24
N PHE A 135 -2.34 5.10 1.99
CA PHE A 135 -1.78 4.08 1.11
C PHE A 135 -1.73 4.53 -0.35
N GLY A 136 -2.65 5.41 -0.77
CA GLY A 136 -2.62 6.02 -2.10
C GLY A 136 -1.42 6.95 -2.33
N ARG A 137 -0.79 7.48 -1.28
CA ARG A 137 0.36 8.39 -1.43
C ARG A 137 1.72 7.69 -1.29
N GLY A 138 1.77 6.55 -0.62
CA GLY A 138 2.94 5.67 -0.65
C GLY A 138 2.89 4.73 -1.85
N GLY A 139 4.05 4.24 -2.27
CA GLY A 139 4.25 3.25 -3.32
C GLY A 139 3.82 1.83 -2.92
N PHE A 140 2.64 1.70 -2.31
CA PHE A 140 2.11 0.43 -1.81
C PHE A 140 1.29 -0.30 -2.86
N GLU A 141 1.62 -1.56 -3.11
CA GLU A 141 1.05 -2.40 -4.16
C GLU A 141 -0.43 -2.74 -3.93
N VAL A 142 -0.87 -2.65 -2.68
CA VAL A 142 -2.25 -2.96 -2.27
C VAL A 142 -3.28 -2.01 -2.90
N THR A 143 -2.92 -0.77 -3.24
CA THR A 143 -3.86 0.20 -3.82
C THR A 143 -4.23 -0.17 -5.25
N LEU A 144 -3.23 -0.59 -6.03
CA LEU A 144 -3.42 -1.14 -7.37
C LEU A 144 -4.23 -2.43 -7.32
N GLY A 145 -4.00 -3.26 -6.30
CA GLY A 145 -4.83 -4.44 -6.04
C GLY A 145 -6.28 -4.10 -5.74
N LEU A 146 -6.53 -3.10 -4.90
CA LEU A 146 -7.87 -2.65 -4.55
C LEU A 146 -8.61 -2.10 -5.77
N PHE A 147 -7.91 -1.35 -6.62
CA PHE A 147 -8.45 -0.88 -7.90
C PHE A 147 -8.90 -2.04 -8.78
N PHE A 148 -8.01 -3.01 -9.04
CA PHE A 148 -8.34 -4.17 -9.87
C PHE A 148 -9.44 -5.03 -9.26
N PHE A 149 -9.41 -5.27 -7.94
CA PHE A 149 -10.48 -5.99 -7.25
C PHE A 149 -11.84 -5.30 -7.40
N THR A 150 -11.88 -3.98 -7.22
CA THR A 150 -13.11 -3.17 -7.37
C THR A 150 -13.59 -3.14 -8.82
N ALA A 151 -12.67 -3.10 -9.79
CA ALA A 151 -12.98 -3.23 -11.21
C ALA A 151 -13.58 -4.61 -11.52
N GLY A 152 -13.02 -5.68 -10.97
CA GLY A 152 -13.58 -7.03 -11.05
C GLY A 152 -15.03 -7.07 -10.54
N CYS A 153 -15.31 -6.44 -9.40
CA CYS A 153 -16.67 -6.29 -8.85
C CYS A 153 -17.60 -5.51 -9.78
N LEU A 154 -17.13 -4.41 -10.38
CA LEU A 154 -17.89 -3.66 -11.39
C LEU A 154 -18.25 -4.54 -12.58
N PHE A 155 -17.28 -5.25 -13.17
CA PHE A 155 -17.49 -6.08 -14.34
C PHE A 155 -18.38 -7.30 -14.05
N ALA A 156 -18.22 -7.94 -12.89
CA ALA A 156 -19.14 -8.97 -12.43
C ALA A 156 -20.59 -8.46 -12.31
N SER A 157 -20.77 -7.23 -11.80
CA SER A 157 -22.11 -6.61 -11.71
C SER A 157 -22.70 -6.27 -13.08
N LEU A 158 -21.87 -5.91 -14.07
CA LEU A 158 -22.28 -5.66 -15.44
C LEU A 158 -22.66 -6.95 -16.16
N PHE A 159 -21.90 -8.02 -15.93
CA PHE A 159 -22.23 -9.34 -16.45
C PHE A 159 -23.58 -9.82 -15.91
N TYR A 160 -23.83 -9.71 -14.60
CA TYR A 160 -25.13 -10.06 -14.01
C TYR A 160 -26.30 -9.37 -14.72
N LYS A 161 -26.14 -8.08 -15.07
CA LYS A 161 -27.19 -7.28 -15.71
C LYS A 161 -27.36 -7.51 -17.20
N LYS A 162 -26.26 -7.67 -17.92
CA LYS A 162 -26.24 -7.65 -19.40
C LYS A 162 -26.02 -9.04 -20.00
N ASN A 163 -25.67 -10.03 -19.20
CA ASN A 163 -25.33 -11.40 -19.61
C ASN A 163 -24.32 -11.47 -20.77
N ASN A 164 -23.38 -10.54 -20.82
CA ASN A 164 -22.37 -10.46 -21.88
C ASN A 164 -21.03 -11.02 -21.39
N LEU A 165 -20.52 -12.03 -22.11
CA LEU A 165 -19.29 -12.75 -21.78
C LEU A 165 -18.05 -11.86 -21.73
N PHE A 166 -18.02 -10.76 -22.50
CA PHE A 166 -16.95 -9.78 -22.39
C PHE A 166 -16.80 -9.31 -20.93
N PHE A 167 -17.89 -8.90 -20.28
CA PHE A 167 -17.84 -8.47 -18.88
C PHE A 167 -17.47 -9.60 -17.92
N PHE A 168 -17.82 -10.84 -18.24
CA PHE A 168 -17.43 -12.00 -17.44
C PHE A 168 -15.91 -12.22 -17.48
N PHE A 169 -15.33 -12.36 -18.68
CA PHE A 169 -13.88 -12.58 -18.83
C PHE A 169 -13.05 -11.38 -18.37
N THR A 170 -13.51 -10.16 -18.66
CA THR A 170 -12.86 -8.94 -18.14
C THR A 170 -12.92 -8.89 -16.61
N GLY A 171 -14.03 -9.29 -15.99
CA GLY A 171 -14.14 -9.37 -14.53
C GLY A 171 -13.17 -10.39 -13.92
N LEU A 172 -13.07 -11.59 -14.51
CA LEU A 172 -12.10 -12.60 -14.09
C LEU A 172 -10.66 -12.11 -14.23
N LEU A 173 -10.33 -11.48 -15.36
CA LEU A 173 -9.00 -10.91 -15.60
C LEU A 173 -8.63 -9.88 -14.52
N PHE A 174 -9.55 -8.98 -14.16
CA PHE A 174 -9.29 -7.98 -13.13
C PHE A 174 -9.08 -8.59 -11.73
N TYR A 175 -9.85 -9.60 -11.35
CA TYR A 175 -9.62 -10.31 -10.09
C TYR A 175 -8.28 -11.06 -10.08
N ILE A 176 -7.89 -11.68 -11.19
CA ILE A 176 -6.59 -12.33 -11.34
C ILE A 176 -5.47 -11.30 -11.25
N LEU A 177 -5.57 -10.16 -11.95
CA LEU A 177 -4.60 -9.06 -11.83
C LEU A 177 -4.47 -8.56 -10.39
N SER A 178 -5.58 -8.49 -9.63
CA SER A 178 -5.52 -8.13 -8.21
C SER A 178 -4.72 -9.15 -7.39
N ALA A 179 -4.85 -10.46 -7.66
CA ALA A 179 -4.05 -11.49 -7.00
C ALA A 179 -2.55 -11.33 -7.26
N TYR A 180 -2.17 -10.77 -8.41
CA TYR A 180 -0.79 -10.50 -8.79
C TYR A 180 -0.24 -9.17 -8.29
N THR A 181 -0.95 -8.41 -7.45
CA THR A 181 -0.43 -7.16 -6.89
C THR A 181 -0.04 -7.28 -5.41
N TYR A 182 -0.87 -7.91 -4.58
CA TYR A 182 -0.63 -8.01 -3.15
C TYR A 182 -1.26 -9.27 -2.54
N HIS A 183 -0.65 -9.81 -1.48
CA HIS A 183 -1.03 -11.10 -0.90
C HIS A 183 -2.50 -11.20 -0.44
N ILE A 184 -3.09 -10.11 0.09
CA ILE A 184 -4.52 -10.14 0.48
C ILE A 184 -5.44 -10.46 -0.70
N PHE A 185 -5.11 -9.95 -1.88
CA PHE A 185 -5.90 -10.15 -3.09
C PHE A 185 -5.61 -11.50 -3.75
N ARG A 186 -4.50 -12.18 -3.43
CA ARG A 186 -4.34 -13.60 -3.78
C ARG A 186 -5.49 -14.42 -3.22
N PHE A 187 -5.90 -14.14 -1.99
CA PHE A 187 -7.06 -14.77 -1.39
C PHE A 187 -8.37 -14.14 -1.89
N LEU A 188 -8.58 -12.84 -1.66
CA LEU A 188 -9.87 -12.19 -1.96
C LEU A 188 -10.21 -12.23 -3.46
N GLY A 189 -9.23 -11.96 -4.33
CA GLY A 189 -9.42 -12.03 -5.78
C GLY A 189 -9.75 -13.44 -6.25
N SER A 190 -9.04 -14.46 -5.74
CA SER A 190 -9.33 -15.86 -6.10
C SER A 190 -10.68 -16.33 -5.58
N VAL A 191 -11.05 -15.98 -4.35
CA VAL A 191 -12.38 -16.29 -3.78
C VAL A 191 -13.48 -15.58 -4.57
N ALA A 192 -13.29 -14.31 -4.94
CA ALA A 192 -14.25 -13.57 -5.76
C ALA A 192 -14.37 -14.17 -7.17
N CYS A 193 -13.27 -14.58 -7.80
CA CYS A 193 -13.25 -15.33 -9.06
C CYS A 193 -14.09 -16.61 -8.95
N GLY A 194 -13.80 -17.45 -7.95
CA GLY A 194 -14.50 -18.71 -7.73
C GLY A 194 -15.98 -18.50 -7.46
N PHE A 195 -16.33 -17.51 -6.62
CA PHE A 195 -17.72 -17.16 -6.33
C PHE A 195 -18.48 -16.71 -7.58
N VAL A 196 -17.91 -15.81 -8.38
CA VAL A 196 -18.51 -15.39 -9.65
C VAL A 196 -18.66 -16.58 -10.59
N PHE A 197 -17.63 -17.41 -10.73
CA PHE A 197 -17.70 -18.60 -11.57
C PHE A 197 -18.84 -19.54 -11.13
N ILE A 198 -18.95 -19.88 -9.84
CA ILE A 198 -19.98 -20.77 -9.30
C ILE A 198 -21.38 -20.19 -9.50
N VAL A 199 -21.59 -18.92 -9.12
CA VAL A 199 -22.90 -18.26 -9.20
C VAL A 199 -23.41 -18.18 -10.63
N PHE A 200 -22.51 -18.07 -11.61
CA PHE A 200 -22.87 -17.93 -13.01
C PHE A 200 -22.63 -19.17 -13.86
N PHE A 201 -22.12 -20.27 -13.27
CA PHE A 201 -21.81 -21.50 -13.98
C PHE A 201 -23.00 -22.03 -14.78
N SER A 202 -24.18 -22.04 -14.14
CA SER A 202 -25.44 -22.48 -14.76
C SER A 202 -25.88 -21.61 -15.94
N LYS A 203 -25.43 -20.35 -16.01
CA LYS A 203 -25.76 -19.43 -17.11
C LYS A 203 -24.79 -19.51 -18.30
N LEU A 204 -23.61 -20.10 -18.11
CA LEU A 204 -22.56 -20.14 -19.13
C LEU A 204 -22.73 -21.33 -20.09
N GLY A 205 -23.25 -22.45 -19.60
CA GLY A 205 -23.27 -23.71 -20.35
C GLY A 205 -21.87 -24.34 -20.48
N ILE A 206 -21.81 -25.63 -20.79
CA ILE A 206 -20.62 -26.47 -20.58
C ILE A 206 -19.35 -25.96 -21.29
N LYS A 207 -19.45 -25.57 -22.57
CA LYS A 207 -18.27 -25.11 -23.35
C LYS A 207 -17.65 -23.84 -22.77
N LYS A 208 -18.48 -22.87 -22.39
CA LYS A 208 -18.01 -21.58 -21.85
C LYS A 208 -17.50 -21.74 -20.42
N SER A 209 -18.13 -22.62 -19.64
CA SER A 209 -17.62 -23.01 -18.33
C SER A 209 -16.24 -23.66 -18.44
N PHE A 210 -16.02 -24.57 -19.39
CA PHE A 210 -14.71 -25.17 -19.63
C PHE A 210 -13.66 -24.11 -19.99
N MET A 211 -13.99 -23.19 -20.90
CA MET A 211 -13.09 -22.08 -21.27
C MET A 211 -12.74 -21.18 -20.07
N ALA A 212 -13.71 -20.90 -19.20
CA ALA A 212 -13.50 -20.11 -18.00
C ALA A 212 -12.61 -20.85 -16.97
N VAL A 213 -12.80 -22.16 -16.79
CA VAL A 213 -11.93 -23.00 -15.94
C VAL A 213 -10.51 -23.02 -16.50
N PHE A 214 -10.37 -23.28 -17.80
CA PHE A 214 -9.07 -23.26 -18.47
C PHE A 214 -8.37 -21.91 -18.29
N PHE A 215 -9.09 -20.81 -18.48
CA PHE A 215 -8.58 -19.45 -18.28
C PHE A 215 -8.14 -19.20 -16.82
N LEU A 216 -8.93 -19.65 -15.83
CA LEU A 216 -8.59 -19.52 -14.42
C LEU A 216 -7.36 -20.35 -14.05
N ILE A 217 -7.29 -21.61 -14.50
CA ILE A 217 -6.14 -22.48 -14.25
C ILE A 217 -4.90 -21.87 -14.89
N LEU A 218 -4.96 -21.54 -16.18
CA LEU A 218 -3.82 -20.99 -16.92
C LEU A 218 -3.23 -19.76 -16.23
N LEU A 219 -4.07 -18.86 -15.75
CA LEU A 219 -3.62 -17.60 -15.18
C LEU A 219 -3.34 -17.64 -13.67
N LEU A 220 -3.92 -18.56 -12.89
CA LEU A 220 -3.61 -18.68 -11.46
C LEU A 220 -2.51 -19.71 -11.18
N PHE A 221 -2.26 -20.65 -12.10
CA PHE A 221 -1.31 -21.73 -11.91
C PHE A 221 0.11 -21.25 -11.54
N PRO A 222 0.69 -20.23 -12.20
CA PRO A 222 2.00 -19.70 -11.80
C PRO A 222 2.02 -19.16 -10.36
N LEU A 223 0.93 -18.51 -9.93
CA LEU A 223 0.80 -17.97 -8.57
C LEU A 223 0.66 -19.09 -7.52
N VAL A 224 -0.02 -20.18 -7.88
CA VAL A 224 -0.12 -21.38 -7.03
C VAL A 224 1.26 -22.02 -6.87
N LEU A 225 2.00 -22.23 -7.96
CA LEU A 225 3.37 -22.77 -7.90
C LEU A 225 4.29 -21.88 -7.06
N ALA A 226 4.23 -20.56 -7.28
CA ALA A 226 4.99 -19.58 -6.51
C ALA A 226 4.68 -19.64 -5.01
N SER A 227 3.40 -19.75 -4.64
CA SER A 227 2.97 -19.78 -3.23
C SER A 227 3.31 -21.10 -2.55
N SER A 228 3.34 -22.21 -3.30
CA SER A 228 3.72 -23.55 -2.82
C SER A 228 5.22 -23.80 -2.84
N SER A 229 6.02 -22.87 -3.35
CA SER A 229 7.49 -22.97 -3.36
C SER A 229 8.07 -22.95 -1.94
N LYS A 230 9.30 -23.44 -1.78
CA LYS A 230 10.03 -23.38 -0.50
C LYS A 230 10.07 -21.96 0.05
N THR A 231 10.34 -20.97 -0.81
CA THR A 231 10.35 -19.56 -0.45
C THR A 231 8.97 -19.07 0.02
N GLY A 232 7.90 -19.41 -0.69
CA GLY A 232 6.54 -19.05 -0.31
C GLY A 232 6.15 -19.60 1.08
N ILE A 233 6.50 -20.86 1.34
CA ILE A 233 6.26 -21.52 2.63
C ILE A 233 7.09 -20.86 3.74
N THR A 234 8.39 -20.61 3.51
CA THR A 234 9.25 -19.94 4.49
C THR A 234 8.71 -18.55 4.83
N ARG A 235 8.25 -17.79 3.84
CA ARG A 235 7.69 -16.46 4.06
C ARG A 235 6.39 -16.49 4.86
N PHE A 236 5.51 -17.44 4.55
CA PHE A 236 4.29 -17.67 5.33
C PHE A 236 4.62 -17.96 6.79
N LEU A 237 5.58 -18.85 7.05
CA LEU A 237 6.00 -19.20 8.41
C LEU A 237 6.63 -18.02 9.17
N GLN A 238 7.44 -17.20 8.50
CA GLN A 238 8.08 -16.02 9.10
C GLN A 238 7.07 -14.94 9.53
N THR A 239 5.98 -14.80 8.78
CA THR A 239 4.96 -13.77 9.05
C THR A 239 3.77 -14.29 9.85
N SER A 240 3.68 -15.62 10.03
CA SER A 240 2.60 -16.30 10.73
C SER A 240 2.41 -15.76 12.16
N ALA A 241 1.15 -15.60 12.55
CA ALA A 241 0.79 -15.32 13.92
C ALA A 241 0.95 -16.55 14.84
N PHE A 242 1.03 -17.73 14.24
CA PHE A 242 0.99 -19.03 14.88
C PHE A 242 2.38 -19.59 15.11
N ASP A 243 2.63 -20.02 16.34
CA ASP A 243 3.85 -20.68 16.78
C ASP A 243 3.67 -22.20 16.72
N LYS A 244 4.55 -22.92 16.02
CA LYS A 244 4.40 -24.35 15.73
C LYS A 244 4.23 -25.19 16.99
N ASP A 245 4.80 -24.76 18.11
CA ASP A 245 4.78 -25.50 19.37
C ASP A 245 3.51 -25.21 20.21
N LYS A 246 2.61 -24.32 19.73
CA LYS A 246 1.43 -23.85 20.47
C LYS A 246 0.13 -23.99 19.69
N ILE A 247 -0.06 -25.13 19.03
CA ILE A 247 -1.23 -25.42 18.16
C ILE A 247 -2.57 -25.20 18.89
N ILE A 248 -2.66 -25.58 20.17
CA ILE A 248 -3.87 -25.42 20.99
C ILE A 248 -4.29 -23.94 21.11
N GLN A 249 -3.34 -23.00 20.99
CA GLN A 249 -3.61 -21.56 21.07
C GLN A 249 -4.07 -20.95 19.73
N TYR A 250 -4.03 -21.69 18.62
CA TYR A 250 -4.32 -21.13 17.29
C TYR A 250 -5.72 -20.51 17.19
N PRO A 251 -6.81 -21.15 17.66
CA PRO A 251 -8.13 -20.55 17.58
C PRO A 251 -8.22 -19.24 18.37
N VAL A 252 -7.61 -19.20 19.57
CA VAL A 252 -7.60 -18.02 20.44
C VAL A 252 -6.80 -16.89 19.80
N ILE A 253 -5.62 -17.17 19.25
CA ILE A 253 -4.78 -16.19 18.55
C ILE A 253 -5.52 -15.65 17.32
N PHE A 254 -6.12 -16.52 16.52
CA PHE A 254 -6.87 -16.14 15.33
C PHE A 254 -8.01 -15.18 15.69
N TRP A 255 -8.88 -15.56 16.62
CA TRP A 255 -10.03 -14.72 16.99
C TRP A 255 -9.62 -13.42 17.67
N LYS A 256 -8.57 -13.43 18.50
CA LYS A 256 -8.01 -12.20 19.07
C LYS A 256 -7.52 -11.25 17.98
N ASN A 257 -6.77 -11.76 17.01
CA ASN A 257 -6.30 -10.96 15.87
C ASN A 257 -7.48 -10.48 15.02
N TYR A 258 -8.41 -11.37 14.67
CA TYR A 258 -9.56 -11.06 13.82
C TYR A 258 -10.46 -9.98 14.41
N LEU A 259 -10.81 -10.10 15.69
CA LEU A 259 -11.64 -9.12 16.39
C LEU A 259 -10.92 -7.78 16.58
N SER A 260 -9.58 -7.76 16.62
CA SER A 260 -8.82 -6.51 16.74
C SER A 260 -9.03 -5.55 15.55
N TYR A 261 -9.30 -6.08 14.35
CA TYR A 261 -9.60 -5.28 13.15
C TYR A 261 -10.96 -4.56 13.22
N PHE A 262 -11.85 -4.99 14.12
CA PHE A 262 -13.15 -4.35 14.37
C PHE A 262 -13.15 -3.46 15.61
N SER A 263 -12.01 -3.36 16.30
CA SER A 263 -11.90 -2.59 17.52
C SER A 263 -11.95 -1.08 17.24
N PHE A 264 -12.61 -0.35 18.13
CA PHE A 264 -12.65 1.12 18.07
C PHE A 264 -11.25 1.74 18.06
N PRO A 265 -10.28 1.29 18.89
CA PRO A 265 -8.92 1.79 18.84
C PRO A 265 -8.28 1.61 17.47
N PHE A 266 -8.44 0.46 16.83
CA PHE A 266 -7.91 0.25 15.49
C PHE A 266 -8.56 1.22 14.50
N ILE A 267 -9.89 1.23 14.37
CA ILE A 267 -10.56 1.95 13.26
C ILE A 267 -10.44 3.48 13.38
N PHE A 268 -10.48 4.05 14.58
CA PHE A 268 -10.69 5.51 14.75
C PHE A 268 -9.60 6.26 15.51
N THR A 269 -8.73 5.61 16.30
CA THR A 269 -7.79 6.37 17.17
C THR A 269 -6.34 5.95 17.06
N LYS A 270 -6.00 4.67 17.18
CA LYS A 270 -4.62 4.17 17.24
C LYS A 270 -4.17 3.46 15.97
N GLY A 271 -5.08 2.84 15.22
CA GLY A 271 -4.74 1.99 14.08
C GLY A 271 -3.73 0.89 14.40
N ASP A 272 -2.75 0.68 13.50
CA ASP A 272 -1.75 -0.41 13.65
C ASP A 272 -0.42 0.03 14.29
N GLY A 273 -0.27 1.32 14.60
CA GLY A 273 0.92 1.88 15.23
C GLY A 273 2.15 2.02 14.32
N ILE A 274 2.02 1.73 13.02
CA ILE A 274 3.13 1.80 12.07
C ILE A 274 3.11 3.18 11.38
N GLY A 275 4.15 3.98 11.57
CA GLY A 275 4.16 5.38 11.12
C GLY A 275 4.11 5.57 9.60
N ARG A 276 4.53 4.59 8.79
CA ARG A 276 4.30 4.61 7.32
C ARG A 276 2.87 4.26 6.89
N HIS A 277 2.06 3.66 7.77
CA HIS A 277 0.69 3.26 7.45
C HIS A 277 -0.38 4.25 7.92
N GLN A 278 0.01 5.28 8.67
CA GLN A 278 -0.89 6.29 9.23
C GLN A 278 -0.09 7.38 9.95
N ILE A 279 -0.76 8.48 10.26
CA ILE A 279 -0.25 9.44 11.24
C ILE A 279 -0.35 8.80 12.63
N ILE A 280 0.73 8.81 13.41
CA ILE A 280 0.73 8.25 14.77
C ILE A 280 -0.33 8.98 15.62
N GLY A 281 -1.19 8.21 16.30
CA GLY A 281 -2.31 8.76 17.08
C GLY A 281 -3.59 9.04 16.28
N PHE A 282 -3.62 8.68 14.99
CA PHE A 282 -4.83 8.65 14.18
C PHE A 282 -5.22 7.20 13.84
N GLY A 283 -6.52 6.95 13.74
CA GLY A 283 -7.02 5.71 13.14
C GLY A 283 -7.14 5.82 11.62
N PRO A 284 -7.36 4.70 10.92
CA PRO A 284 -7.57 4.70 9.48
C PRO A 284 -8.84 5.44 9.03
N MET A 285 -9.86 5.58 9.88
CA MET A 285 -11.06 6.36 9.59
C MET A 285 -11.08 7.67 10.38
N LEU A 286 -11.77 8.68 9.86
CA LEU A 286 -11.98 9.94 10.58
C LEU A 286 -12.83 9.70 11.83
N ARG A 287 -12.48 10.33 12.96
CA ARG A 287 -13.10 10.05 14.26
C ARG A 287 -14.60 10.35 14.26
N LEU A 288 -15.00 11.44 13.60
CA LEU A 288 -16.41 11.83 13.52
C LEU A 288 -17.24 10.92 12.59
N GLN A 289 -16.61 9.97 11.89
CA GLN A 289 -17.32 8.93 11.15
C GLN A 289 -17.87 7.81 12.05
N MET A 290 -17.42 7.68 13.31
CA MET A 290 -17.85 6.59 14.18
C MET A 290 -19.37 6.56 14.41
N PRO A 291 -20.03 7.65 14.84
CA PRO A 291 -21.49 7.62 15.05
C PRO A 291 -22.25 7.30 13.76
N LEU A 292 -21.74 7.75 12.62
CA LEU A 292 -22.32 7.48 11.30
C LEU A 292 -22.12 6.03 10.86
N LEU A 293 -21.00 5.39 11.21
CA LEU A 293 -20.80 3.97 10.96
C LEU A 293 -21.82 3.13 11.74
N LEU A 294 -22.01 3.41 13.03
CA LEU A 294 -22.98 2.71 13.88
C LEU A 294 -24.42 2.92 13.38
N LEU A 295 -24.79 4.19 13.11
CA LEU A 295 -26.08 4.54 12.52
C LEU A 295 -26.27 3.90 11.13
N GLY A 296 -25.17 3.79 10.39
CA GLY A 296 -25.10 3.17 9.08
C GLY A 296 -25.38 1.69 9.08
N LEU A 297 -24.79 0.96 10.03
CA LEU A 297 -25.09 -0.45 10.26
C LEU A 297 -26.58 -0.65 10.62
N TYR A 298 -27.12 0.18 11.51
CA TYR A 298 -28.55 0.17 11.83
C TYR A 298 -29.44 0.46 10.60
N ALA A 299 -29.15 1.52 9.86
CA ALA A 299 -29.90 1.92 8.67
C ALA A 299 -29.81 0.87 7.55
N PHE A 300 -28.65 0.25 7.38
CA PHE A 300 -28.45 -0.88 6.47
C PHE A 300 -29.29 -2.08 6.91
N TRP A 301 -29.32 -2.41 8.20
CA TRP A 301 -30.13 -3.50 8.73
C TRP A 301 -31.64 -3.29 8.53
N LYS A 302 -32.11 -2.05 8.63
CA LYS A 302 -33.52 -1.69 8.36
C LYS A 302 -33.87 -1.64 6.87
N ASN A 303 -32.90 -1.70 5.97
CA ASN A 303 -33.17 -1.71 4.53
C ASN A 303 -33.81 -3.05 4.09
N LYS A 304 -34.89 -2.98 3.30
CA LYS A 304 -35.61 -4.16 2.77
C LYS A 304 -34.75 -4.97 1.80
N HIS A 305 -33.94 -4.31 0.97
CA HIS A 305 -33.06 -4.96 -0.01
C HIS A 305 -31.61 -4.87 0.46
N LYS A 306 -31.27 -5.63 1.49
CA LYS A 306 -29.90 -5.71 2.03
C LYS A 306 -28.95 -6.20 0.95
N LYS A 307 -27.83 -5.50 0.82
CA LYS A 307 -26.72 -5.90 -0.05
C LYS A 307 -25.69 -6.66 0.79
N TRP A 308 -26.03 -7.90 1.14
CA TRP A 308 -25.25 -8.77 2.04
C TRP A 308 -23.78 -8.92 1.61
N GLU A 309 -23.49 -8.70 0.34
CA GLU A 309 -22.15 -8.69 -0.23
C GLU A 309 -21.22 -7.76 0.55
N PHE A 310 -21.69 -6.60 1.04
CA PHE A 310 -20.85 -5.68 1.83
C PHE A 310 -20.54 -6.17 3.25
N ILE A 311 -21.44 -6.95 3.86
CA ILE A 311 -21.17 -7.60 5.15
C ILE A 311 -20.16 -8.73 4.93
N ILE A 312 -20.37 -9.57 3.92
CA ILE A 312 -19.45 -10.65 3.56
C ILE A 312 -18.07 -10.08 3.26
N PHE A 313 -17.98 -9.02 2.45
CA PHE A 313 -16.70 -8.36 2.14
C PHE A 313 -16.04 -7.79 3.39
N LEU A 314 -16.81 -7.15 4.29
CA LEU A 314 -16.26 -6.62 5.54
C LEU A 314 -15.66 -7.74 6.41
N LEU A 315 -16.37 -8.87 6.52
CA LEU A 315 -15.96 -10.01 7.34
C LEU A 315 -14.82 -10.83 6.71
N LEU A 316 -14.78 -10.96 5.39
CA LEU A 316 -13.71 -11.70 4.70
C LEU A 316 -12.40 -10.92 4.62
N SER A 317 -12.46 -9.58 4.61
CA SER A 317 -11.29 -8.73 4.43
C SER A 317 -10.16 -8.96 5.44
N PRO A 318 -10.39 -9.04 6.77
CA PRO A 318 -9.31 -9.26 7.72
C PRO A 318 -8.92 -10.74 7.91
N VAL A 319 -9.56 -11.71 7.24
CA VAL A 319 -9.30 -13.15 7.47
C VAL A 319 -7.84 -13.50 7.29
N VAL A 320 -7.25 -13.18 6.13
CA VAL A 320 -5.82 -13.47 5.87
C VAL A 320 -4.92 -12.61 6.73
N ALA A 321 -5.28 -11.35 6.96
CA ALA A 321 -4.51 -10.44 7.80
C ALA A 321 -4.39 -10.96 9.25
N SER A 322 -5.42 -11.65 9.74
CA SER A 322 -5.48 -12.22 11.09
C SER A 322 -4.56 -13.43 11.29
N LEU A 323 -4.12 -14.06 10.20
CA LEU A 323 -3.17 -15.18 10.22
C LEU A 323 -1.72 -14.71 10.40
N ALA A 324 -1.46 -13.40 10.36
CA ALA A 324 -0.11 -12.85 10.32
C ALA A 324 0.15 -11.81 11.42
N LYS A 325 1.43 -11.61 11.77
CA LYS A 325 1.92 -10.56 12.67
C LYS A 325 2.60 -9.42 11.90
N PRO A 326 2.59 -8.18 12.43
CA PRO A 326 1.73 -7.74 13.54
C PRO A 326 0.23 -7.78 13.16
N SER A 327 -0.64 -7.82 14.16
CA SER A 327 -2.11 -7.74 14.03
C SER A 327 -2.66 -6.83 15.15
N PRO A 328 -3.51 -5.84 14.84
CA PRO A 328 -4.05 -5.52 13.51
C PRO A 328 -3.00 -4.87 12.59
N HIS A 329 -3.25 -4.88 11.28
CA HIS A 329 -2.36 -4.33 10.26
C HIS A 329 -3.16 -3.66 9.13
N SER A 330 -3.09 -2.34 9.03
CA SER A 330 -3.98 -1.53 8.17
C SER A 330 -3.75 -1.74 6.68
N LEU A 331 -2.50 -1.97 6.23
CA LEU A 331 -2.20 -2.32 4.83
C LEU A 331 -2.92 -3.61 4.40
N ARG A 332 -2.87 -4.65 5.25
CA ARG A 332 -3.42 -5.99 4.95
C ARG A 332 -4.95 -6.04 5.03
N SER A 333 -5.56 -5.10 5.72
CA SER A 333 -7.02 -4.99 5.87
C SER A 333 -7.63 -3.83 5.07
N LEU A 334 -6.86 -3.16 4.20
CA LEU A 334 -7.33 -2.08 3.34
C LEU A 334 -8.67 -2.38 2.61
N PRO A 335 -8.95 -3.60 2.11
CA PRO A 335 -10.24 -3.90 1.47
C PRO A 335 -11.49 -3.60 2.32
N MET A 336 -11.36 -3.57 3.66
CA MET A 336 -12.45 -3.17 4.58
C MET A 336 -13.00 -1.78 4.27
N VAL A 337 -12.16 -0.88 3.72
CA VAL A 337 -12.53 0.51 3.45
C VAL A 337 -13.74 0.62 2.51
N LEU A 338 -13.92 -0.32 1.57
CA LEU A 338 -15.06 -0.32 0.65
C LEU A 338 -16.37 -0.50 1.40
N SER A 339 -16.45 -1.51 2.26
CA SER A 339 -17.66 -1.78 3.04
C SER A 339 -17.92 -0.72 4.10
N ILE A 340 -16.89 -0.28 4.82
CA ILE A 340 -17.01 0.78 5.84
C ILE A 340 -17.53 2.07 5.20
N SER A 341 -17.03 2.45 4.02
CA SER A 341 -17.51 3.62 3.28
C SER A 341 -19.00 3.52 2.92
N VAL A 342 -19.48 2.32 2.54
CA VAL A 342 -20.91 2.08 2.29
C VAL A 342 -21.73 2.23 3.56
N PHE A 343 -21.30 1.65 4.68
CA PHE A 343 -22.04 1.75 5.93
C PHE A 343 -22.10 3.21 6.44
N ILE A 344 -21.00 3.95 6.42
CA ILE A 344 -21.01 5.39 6.75
C ILE A 344 -21.99 6.15 5.85
N ALA A 345 -22.02 5.86 4.55
CA ALA A 345 -22.97 6.48 3.63
C ALA A 345 -24.43 6.19 3.98
N PHE A 346 -24.76 4.97 4.41
CA PHE A 346 -26.09 4.65 4.94
C PHE A 346 -26.44 5.50 6.16
N GLY A 347 -25.48 5.71 7.07
CA GLY A 347 -25.68 6.52 8.27
C GLY A 347 -25.94 7.99 7.94
N MET A 348 -25.13 8.57 7.04
CA MET A 348 -25.34 9.93 6.55
C MET A 348 -26.72 10.09 5.88
N VAL A 349 -27.08 9.18 4.98
CA VAL A 349 -28.35 9.25 4.26
C VAL A 349 -29.55 9.06 5.20
N PHE A 350 -29.40 8.23 6.24
CA PHE A 350 -30.42 8.07 7.25
C PHE A 350 -30.62 9.35 8.06
N LEU A 351 -29.53 9.98 8.52
CA LEU A 351 -29.58 11.19 9.33
C LEU A 351 -30.14 12.40 8.55
N ILE A 352 -29.68 12.58 7.30
CA ILE A 352 -30.18 13.65 6.41
C ILE A 352 -31.68 13.51 6.15
N LYS A 353 -32.22 12.30 6.01
CA LYS A 353 -33.67 12.14 5.82
C LYS A 353 -34.51 12.58 7.01
N LYS A 354 -33.95 12.55 8.23
CA LYS A 354 -34.71 12.84 9.46
C LYS A 354 -34.82 14.34 9.76
N SER A 355 -33.76 15.13 9.57
CA SER A 355 -33.77 16.59 9.85
C SER A 355 -33.44 17.48 8.64
N LYS A 356 -33.30 16.88 7.44
CA LYS A 356 -32.99 17.51 6.14
C LYS A 356 -31.76 18.43 6.17
N ILE A 357 -31.96 19.72 6.44
CA ILE A 357 -30.95 20.76 6.29
C ILE A 357 -30.01 20.81 7.50
N PHE A 358 -30.54 20.76 8.73
CA PHE A 358 -29.71 20.87 9.92
C PHE A 358 -28.67 19.74 9.99
N SER A 359 -29.09 18.48 9.83
CA SER A 359 -28.16 17.35 9.78
C SER A 359 -27.22 17.41 8.59
N ALA A 360 -27.64 17.90 7.42
CA ALA A 360 -26.75 18.01 6.27
C ALA A 360 -25.63 19.03 6.51
N VAL A 361 -25.98 20.22 7.04
CA VAL A 361 -25.02 21.26 7.42
C VAL A 361 -24.09 20.75 8.52
N LEU A 362 -24.63 20.14 9.56
CA LEU A 362 -23.86 19.63 10.69
C LEU A 362 -22.85 18.56 10.26
N ILE A 363 -23.29 17.56 9.48
CA ILE A 363 -22.40 16.51 8.94
C ILE A 363 -21.33 17.16 8.07
N SER A 364 -21.69 18.10 7.20
CA SER A 364 -20.74 18.75 6.30
C SER A 364 -19.67 19.53 7.08
N VAL A 365 -20.08 20.37 8.04
CA VAL A 365 -19.16 21.16 8.86
C VAL A 365 -18.21 20.25 9.64
N PHE A 366 -18.73 19.26 10.35
CA PHE A 366 -17.90 18.34 11.12
C PHE A 366 -16.95 17.51 10.25
N PHE A 367 -17.41 16.99 9.10
CA PHE A 367 -16.53 16.26 8.19
C PHE A 367 -15.43 17.13 7.63
N THR A 368 -15.79 18.34 7.19
CA THR A 368 -14.81 19.27 6.64
C THR A 368 -13.79 19.64 7.70
N LEU A 369 -14.20 19.94 8.93
CA LEU A 369 -13.27 20.26 10.01
C LEU A 369 -12.36 19.07 10.38
N ASP A 370 -12.90 17.87 10.58
CA ASP A 370 -12.11 16.67 10.93
C ASP A 370 -11.14 16.28 9.80
N PHE A 371 -11.59 16.41 8.55
CA PHE A 371 -10.73 16.14 7.39
C PHE A 371 -9.66 17.22 7.19
N LEU A 372 -9.99 18.50 7.34
CA LEU A 372 -9.00 19.59 7.28
C LEU A 372 -7.97 19.49 8.41
N PHE A 373 -8.40 19.09 9.61
CA PHE A 373 -7.51 18.79 10.72
C PHE A 373 -6.56 17.64 10.38
N TYR A 374 -7.08 16.54 9.82
CA TYR A 374 -6.26 15.45 9.33
C TYR A 374 -5.26 15.92 8.25
N LEU A 375 -5.69 16.71 7.26
CA LEU A 375 -4.81 17.23 6.21
C LEU A 375 -3.72 18.16 6.76
N HIS A 376 -4.06 19.01 7.73
CA HIS A 376 -3.09 19.87 8.42
C HIS A 376 -1.99 19.04 9.07
N TYR A 377 -2.36 18.01 9.83
CA TYR A 377 -1.41 17.07 10.42
C TYR A 377 -0.61 16.30 9.35
N TYR A 378 -1.28 15.81 8.30
CA TYR A 378 -0.67 15.03 7.24
C TYR A 378 0.39 15.82 6.45
N PHE A 379 0.12 17.09 6.14
CA PHE A 379 1.03 17.86 5.28
C PHE A 379 2.08 18.66 6.06
N LEU A 380 1.83 19.00 7.33
CA LEU A 380 2.74 19.85 8.11
C LEU A 380 3.54 19.09 9.17
N HIS A 381 2.93 18.11 9.85
CA HIS A 381 3.54 17.42 10.98
C HIS A 381 4.06 16.03 10.61
N TYR A 382 3.27 15.26 9.87
CA TYR A 382 3.58 13.89 9.49
C TYR A 382 4.96 13.72 8.81
N PRO A 383 5.42 14.61 7.89
CA PRO A 383 6.74 14.46 7.29
C PRO A 383 7.89 14.57 8.29
N LYS A 384 7.69 15.28 9.40
CA LYS A 384 8.71 15.41 10.46
C LYS A 384 8.69 14.18 11.37
N THR A 385 7.49 13.71 11.73
CA THR A 385 7.34 12.62 12.71
C THR A 385 7.55 11.22 12.12
N SER A 386 7.39 11.05 10.81
CA SER A 386 7.52 9.75 10.12
C SER A 386 8.82 9.61 9.32
N LEU A 387 9.78 10.53 9.48
CA LEU A 387 11.01 10.58 8.69
C LEU A 387 11.73 9.22 8.61
N MET A 388 11.90 8.55 9.75
CA MET A 388 12.59 7.26 9.82
C MET A 388 11.78 6.11 9.19
N ASP A 389 10.45 6.16 9.27
CA ASP A 389 9.58 5.13 8.67
C ASP A 389 9.66 5.12 7.14
N TRP A 390 10.07 6.24 6.54
CA TRP A 390 10.16 6.46 5.09
C TRP A 390 11.61 6.56 4.59
N GLY A 391 12.58 6.04 5.35
CA GLY A 391 13.98 6.06 4.91
C GLY A 391 14.54 7.48 4.75
N GLY A 392 13.99 8.45 5.47
CA GLY A 392 14.45 9.83 5.45
C GLY A 392 15.93 9.93 5.83
N GLY A 393 16.66 10.79 5.12
CA GLY A 393 18.10 10.95 5.27
C GLY A 393 18.93 10.12 4.28
N TYR A 394 18.42 8.98 3.77
CA TYR A 394 19.19 8.14 2.83
C TYR A 394 19.43 8.83 1.47
N LYS A 395 18.47 9.63 0.98
CA LYS A 395 18.67 10.42 -0.24
C LYS A 395 19.83 11.39 -0.06
N GLN A 396 19.78 12.19 1.00
CA GLN A 396 20.80 13.17 1.33
C GLN A 396 22.16 12.50 1.55
N LEU A 397 22.17 11.32 2.19
CA LEU A 397 23.37 10.51 2.37
C LEU A 397 24.00 10.15 1.03
N VAL A 398 23.22 9.59 0.09
CA VAL A 398 23.73 9.18 -1.22
C VAL A 398 24.20 10.39 -2.04
N GLU A 399 23.45 11.49 -2.03
CA GLU A 399 23.79 12.73 -2.73
C GLU A 399 25.09 13.36 -2.20
N LYS A 400 25.26 13.42 -0.86
CA LYS A 400 26.50 13.93 -0.24
C LYS A 400 27.68 13.01 -0.55
N THR A 401 27.48 11.70 -0.45
CA THR A 401 28.50 10.69 -0.76
C THR A 401 28.98 10.83 -2.22
N GLY A 402 28.06 11.12 -3.14
CA GLY A 402 28.38 11.33 -4.55
C GLY A 402 29.39 12.44 -4.83
N LYS A 403 29.50 13.46 -3.95
CA LYS A 403 30.49 14.54 -4.08
C LYS A 403 31.93 14.09 -3.85
N TYR A 404 32.10 12.92 -3.25
CA TYR A 404 33.41 12.34 -2.95
C TYR A 404 33.78 11.19 -3.90
N ALA A 405 32.95 10.89 -4.90
CA ALA A 405 33.16 9.77 -5.82
C ALA A 405 34.49 9.85 -6.60
N ASP A 406 34.99 11.06 -6.87
CA ASP A 406 36.27 11.25 -7.57
C ASP A 406 37.49 10.99 -6.67
N LYS A 407 37.30 11.06 -5.34
CA LYS A 407 38.37 10.90 -4.34
C LYS A 407 38.45 9.49 -3.77
N TYR A 408 37.35 8.74 -3.80
CA TYR A 408 37.23 7.41 -3.20
C TYR A 408 36.63 6.45 -4.21
N SER A 409 37.34 5.36 -4.49
CA SER A 409 36.90 4.38 -5.49
C SER A 409 35.88 3.38 -4.94
N ILE A 410 35.85 3.20 -3.62
CA ILE A 410 34.91 2.32 -2.92
C ILE A 410 34.36 3.06 -1.69
N ILE A 411 33.05 2.96 -1.51
CA ILE A 411 32.35 3.47 -0.33
C ILE A 411 31.96 2.29 0.56
N ALA A 412 32.49 2.25 1.77
CA ALA A 412 32.14 1.25 2.77
C ALA A 412 30.99 1.75 3.64
N VAL A 413 29.87 1.03 3.66
CA VAL A 413 28.67 1.40 4.42
C VAL A 413 28.46 0.38 5.54
N SER A 414 28.28 0.88 6.76
CA SER A 414 28.00 0.05 7.93
C SER A 414 26.71 -0.76 7.74
N ASP A 415 26.75 -2.04 8.13
CA ASP A 415 25.60 -2.93 8.23
C ASP A 415 24.50 -2.45 9.20
N LYS A 416 24.81 -1.53 10.13
CA LYS A 416 23.84 -0.85 10.99
C LYS A 416 22.88 0.04 10.19
N LEU A 417 23.31 0.58 9.05
CA LEU A 417 22.45 1.26 8.10
C LEU A 417 21.73 0.20 7.26
N GLN A 418 20.75 -0.45 7.90
CA GLN A 418 20.05 -1.60 7.33
C GLN A 418 19.52 -1.26 5.93
N TYR A 419 19.93 -2.08 4.96
CA TYR A 419 19.52 -1.99 3.57
C TYR A 419 19.90 -0.68 2.87
N ALA A 420 20.89 0.07 3.39
CA ALA A 420 21.41 1.29 2.76
C ALA A 420 21.71 1.11 1.26
N TYR A 421 22.20 -0.08 0.89
CA TYR A 421 22.59 -0.42 -0.47
C TYR A 421 21.50 -0.10 -1.50
N ILE A 422 20.23 -0.33 -1.17
CA ILE A 422 19.14 -0.14 -2.13
C ILE A 422 18.93 1.34 -2.46
N TYR A 423 19.22 2.24 -1.52
CA TYR A 423 19.15 3.67 -1.74
C TYR A 423 20.31 4.16 -2.60
N PHE A 424 21.51 3.60 -2.44
CA PHE A 424 22.61 3.87 -3.36
C PHE A 424 22.26 3.42 -4.78
N LEU A 425 21.75 2.19 -4.95
CA LEU A 425 21.30 1.71 -6.26
C LEU A 425 20.21 2.59 -6.87
N PHE A 426 19.23 3.02 -6.06
CA PHE A 426 18.15 3.86 -6.54
C PHE A 426 18.63 5.28 -6.91
N TYR A 427 19.27 6.00 -5.98
CA TYR A 427 19.64 7.41 -6.18
C TYR A 427 20.93 7.60 -6.99
N ASN A 428 21.92 6.71 -6.87
CA ASN A 428 23.18 6.79 -7.61
C ASN A 428 23.84 5.41 -7.80
N ASN A 429 23.39 4.66 -8.81
CA ASN A 429 23.89 3.33 -9.14
C ASN A 429 25.33 3.30 -9.69
N LYS A 430 26.00 4.46 -9.86
CA LYS A 430 27.40 4.51 -10.29
C LYS A 430 28.38 4.34 -9.12
N LEU A 431 27.92 4.56 -7.89
CA LEU A 431 28.76 4.42 -6.70
C LEU A 431 28.98 2.94 -6.37
N LYS A 432 30.26 2.54 -6.28
CA LYS A 432 30.63 1.20 -5.83
C LYS A 432 30.60 1.17 -4.31
N ILE A 433 29.67 0.39 -3.76
CA ILE A 433 29.48 0.25 -2.33
C ILE A 433 29.84 -1.16 -1.85
N ILE A 434 30.39 -1.25 -0.64
CA ILE A 434 30.55 -2.49 0.11
C ILE A 434 29.90 -2.35 1.48
N THR A 435 29.27 -3.41 1.98
CA THR A 435 28.71 -3.42 3.33
C THR A 435 29.73 -4.02 4.30
N THR A 436 30.03 -3.32 5.41
CA THR A 436 31.01 -3.77 6.41
C THR A 436 30.48 -3.66 7.84
N ASN A 437 31.06 -4.43 8.76
CA ASN A 437 30.73 -4.41 10.19
C ASN A 437 31.55 -3.35 10.96
N GLU A 438 31.13 -3.01 12.19
CA GLU A 438 31.83 -2.03 13.06
C GLU A 438 33.28 -2.42 13.41
N SER A 439 33.60 -3.72 13.42
CA SER A 439 34.95 -4.21 13.70
C SER A 439 35.87 -4.14 12.49
N TRP A 440 35.48 -3.43 11.42
CA TRP A 440 36.31 -3.23 10.24
C TRP A 440 37.54 -2.36 10.58
N ASN A 441 38.58 -3.04 11.05
CA ASN A 441 39.88 -2.48 11.44
C ASN A 441 40.78 -2.11 10.26
N LYS A 442 40.30 -2.14 9.01
CA LYS A 442 41.10 -1.76 7.84
C LYS A 442 41.03 -0.25 7.63
N LYS A 443 41.66 0.47 8.56
CA LYS A 443 42.14 1.84 8.35
C LYS A 443 43.06 1.86 7.14
N GLY A 444 42.58 2.38 6.02
CA GLY A 444 43.43 2.93 4.96
C GLY A 444 43.42 2.23 3.59
N SER A 445 42.96 0.98 3.44
CA SER A 445 42.94 0.32 2.13
C SER A 445 42.12 -0.98 2.09
N TYR A 446 41.13 -1.05 1.20
CA TYR A 446 40.70 -2.28 0.56
C TYR A 446 41.46 -2.29 -0.76
N ASP A 447 42.40 -3.21 -0.92
CA ASP A 447 43.17 -3.36 -2.16
C ASP A 447 43.95 -2.08 -2.59
N ASN A 448 44.61 -1.41 -1.63
CA ASN A 448 45.39 -0.17 -1.81
C ASN A 448 44.63 1.05 -2.34
N GLN A 449 43.29 1.08 -2.25
CA GLN A 449 42.50 2.22 -2.72
C GLN A 449 41.90 3.06 -1.58
N PRO A 450 41.74 4.40 -1.76
CA PRO A 450 41.11 5.26 -0.77
C PRO A 450 39.63 4.91 -0.59
N ILE A 451 39.18 4.79 0.66
CA ILE A 451 37.80 4.41 1.01
C ILE A 451 37.12 5.46 1.87
N LEU A 452 35.86 5.74 1.54
CA LEU A 452 34.96 6.52 2.38
C LEU A 452 34.12 5.57 3.23
N TYR A 453 34.20 5.69 4.56
CA TYR A 453 33.42 4.88 5.49
C TYR A 453 32.21 5.66 6.03
N ILE A 454 31.04 5.03 6.03
CA ILE A 454 29.78 5.63 6.46
C ILE A 454 29.14 4.77 7.57
N SER A 455 28.86 5.36 8.73
CA SER A 455 28.27 4.66 9.87
C SER A 455 27.26 5.51 10.66
N THR A 456 26.48 4.84 11.52
CA THR A 456 25.55 5.51 12.46
C THR A 456 26.32 6.08 13.66
N TYR A 457 25.97 7.28 14.14
CA TYR A 457 26.54 7.80 15.39
C TYR A 457 25.87 7.21 16.63
N ILE A 458 26.69 6.60 17.49
CA ILE A 458 26.31 6.24 18.85
C ILE A 458 27.04 7.21 19.78
N ASP A 459 26.29 8.14 20.38
CA ASP A 459 26.82 9.00 21.44
C ASP A 459 27.24 8.11 22.62
N LYS A 460 28.52 8.12 22.98
CA LYS A 460 29.07 7.29 24.06
C LYS A 460 28.49 7.64 25.44
N ASN A 461 27.87 8.81 25.61
CA ASN A 461 27.29 9.28 26.87
C ASN A 461 25.80 8.93 27.02
N THR A 462 25.15 8.45 25.96
CA THR A 462 23.77 7.95 26.04
C THR A 462 23.71 6.58 25.39
N THR A 463 23.31 5.54 26.12
CA THR A 463 23.09 4.18 25.57
C THR A 463 21.96 4.09 24.53
N LYS A 464 21.49 5.23 24.00
CA LYS A 464 20.52 5.34 22.91
C LYS A 464 21.26 5.74 21.62
N PRO A 465 21.07 5.02 20.51
CA PRO A 465 21.58 5.48 19.22
C PRO A 465 21.00 6.86 18.92
N SER A 466 21.87 7.83 18.69
CA SER A 466 21.44 9.15 18.27
C SER A 466 20.95 9.06 16.81
N SER A 467 19.89 9.78 16.46
CA SER A 467 19.35 9.82 15.09
C SER A 467 20.25 10.54 14.08
N LYS A 468 21.48 10.90 14.46
CA LYS A 468 22.43 11.62 13.60
C LYS A 468 23.30 10.62 12.83
N LEU A 469 23.27 10.71 11.50
CA LEU A 469 24.24 10.02 10.64
C LEU A 469 25.58 10.74 10.75
N ILE A 470 26.67 10.00 10.99
CA ILE A 470 28.03 10.54 10.91
C ILE A 470 28.65 10.14 9.57
N GLU A 471 29.28 11.11 8.93
CA GLU A 471 30.25 10.89 7.87
C GLU A 471 31.62 10.73 8.56
N THR A 472 32.26 9.56 8.51
CA THR A 472 33.66 9.44 8.91
C THR A 472 34.52 9.27 7.66
N VAL A 473 35.02 10.38 7.15
CA VAL A 473 35.95 10.41 6.02
C VAL A 473 37.33 10.01 6.51
N TYR A 474 37.81 8.80 6.18
CA TYR A 474 39.18 8.39 6.50
C TYR A 474 40.11 8.70 5.32
N LEU A 475 41.17 9.49 5.57
CA LEU A 475 42.26 9.71 4.63
C LEU A 475 43.51 8.97 5.15
N PRO A 476 44.18 8.13 4.36
CA PRO A 476 45.34 7.35 4.81
C PRO A 476 46.47 8.18 5.43
N ASN A 477 46.54 9.47 5.12
CA ASN A 477 47.62 10.38 5.54
C ASN A 477 47.20 11.43 6.58
N LEU A 478 45.98 11.38 7.12
CA LEU A 478 45.51 12.32 8.15
C LEU A 478 44.87 11.55 9.31
N ASN A 479 45.59 11.49 10.43
CA ASN A 479 45.12 10.95 11.72
C ASN A 479 44.13 11.91 12.43
N GLN A 480 43.25 12.58 11.69
CA GLN A 480 42.23 13.47 12.26
C GLN A 480 40.86 13.18 11.64
N ASP A 481 39.88 13.07 12.53
CA ASP A 481 38.45 12.93 12.22
C ASP A 481 37.93 14.28 11.71
N GLY A 482 37.89 14.45 10.39
CA GLY A 482 37.74 15.76 9.75
C GLY A 482 36.32 16.32 9.68
N PHE A 483 35.26 15.57 10.02
CA PHE A 483 33.89 16.01 9.74
C PHE A 483 32.84 15.53 10.76
N ALA A 484 32.80 16.16 11.93
CA ALA A 484 31.71 16.00 12.90
C ALA A 484 30.55 17.01 12.74
N GLN A 485 30.61 17.93 11.77
CA GLN A 485 29.61 18.97 11.60
C GLN A 485 28.86 18.74 10.29
N LEU A 486 27.63 18.19 10.32
CA LEU A 486 26.62 18.38 9.26
C LEU A 486 25.26 17.71 9.55
N TRP A 487 24.76 17.80 10.79
CA TRP A 487 23.33 17.61 11.14
C TRP A 487 22.97 18.52 12.32
N GLU A 488 22.82 19.81 12.04
CA GLU A 488 21.90 20.67 12.78
C GLU A 488 20.63 20.75 11.91
N ILE A 489 19.57 20.06 12.35
CA ILE A 489 18.19 20.28 11.89
C ILE A 489 17.53 21.21 12.90
#